data_AF-A0A2M7AT48-F1
#
_entry.id   AF-A0A2M7AT48-F1
#
_cell.length_a   1.000
_cell.length_b   1.000
_cell.length_c   1.000
_cell.angle_alpha   90.00
_cell.angle_beta   90.00
_cell.angle_gamma   90.00
#
_symmetry.space_group_name_H-M   'P 1'
#
loop_
_entity.id
_entity.type
_entity.pdbx_description
1 polymer ?
#
loop_
_entity_poly.entity_id
_entity_poly.type
_entity_poly.pdbx_seq_one_letter_code
_entity_poly.pdbx_strand_id
1 'polypeptide(L)' 'QNPLPSDNLYYISGSDGLMHFAVTLADHNSNIAKYLK' A
#
# COMPACT_ATOMS: atom_id res chain seq x y z
N GLN A 1 4.09 -19.39 10.96
CA GLN A 1 3.90 -18.17 10.13
C GLN A 1 5.18 -17.99 9.32
N ASN A 2 5.10 -17.97 7.99
CA ASN A 2 6.24 -17.80 7.08
C ASN A 2 5.92 -16.64 6.12
N PRO A 3 6.14 -15.38 6.55
CA PRO A 3 5.82 -14.23 5.72
C PRO A 3 6.71 -14.22 4.47
N LEU A 4 6.18 -13.71 3.37
CA LEU A 4 6.97 -13.46 2.18
C LEU A 4 7.93 -12.29 2.48
N PRO A 5 9.24 -12.43 2.18
CA PRO A 5 10.16 -11.31 2.26
C PRO A 5 9.65 -10.14 1.41
N SER A 6 9.67 -8.94 1.98
CA SER A 6 9.19 -7.73 1.31
C SER A 6 9.81 -6.48 1.90
N ASP A 7 10.09 -5.50 1.04
CA ASP A 7 10.57 -4.17 1.42
C ASP A 7 9.42 -3.17 1.70
N ASN A 8 8.17 -3.63 1.62
CA ASN A 8 7.01 -2.77 1.82
C ASN A 8 6.95 -2.27 3.27
N LEU A 9 6.94 -0.95 3.44
CA LEU A 9 6.86 -0.28 4.73
C LEU A 9 5.46 0.28 5.01
N TYR A 10 4.65 0.47 3.96
CA TYR A 10 3.34 1.09 4.03
C TYR A 10 2.30 0.23 3.31
N TYR A 11 1.05 0.34 3.75
CA TYR A 11 -0.10 -0.21 3.04
C TYR A 11 -1.34 0.67 3.23
N ILE A 12 -2.27 0.60 2.28
CA ILE A 12 -3.64 1.11 2.43
C ILE A 12 -4.64 0.06 1.94
N SER A 13 -5.85 0.10 2.48
CA SER A 13 -6.99 -0.65 1.94
C SER A 13 -7.81 0.30 1.07
N GLY A 14 -7.80 0.09 -0.24
CA GLY A 14 -8.52 0.94 -1.19
C GLY A 14 -10.03 0.74 -1.15
N SER A 15 -10.77 1.70 -1.71
CA SER A 15 -12.22 1.58 -1.96
C SER A 15 -12.56 0.50 -2.97
N ASP A 16 -11.57 0.01 -3.72
CA ASP A 16 -11.63 -1.15 -4.61
C ASP A 16 -11.60 -2.50 -3.88
N GLY A 17 -11.46 -2.50 -2.55
CA GLY A 17 -11.36 -3.71 -1.75
C GLY A 17 -10.00 -4.41 -1.83
N LEU A 18 -9.00 -3.77 -2.43
CA LEU A 18 -7.63 -4.28 -2.55
C LEU A 18 -6.69 -3.60 -1.55
N MET A 19 -5.63 -4.32 -1.15
CA MET A 19 -4.53 -3.74 -0.39
C MET A 19 -3.43 -3.25 -1.34
N HIS A 20 -3.04 -2.00 -1.18
CA HIS A 20 -1.98 -1.37 -1.97
C HIS A 20 -0.78 -1.10 -1.09
N PHE A 21 0.33 -1.79 -1.38
CA PHE A 21 1.57 -1.68 -0.63
C PHE A 21 2.54 -0.68 -1.24
N ALA A 22 3.43 -0.13 -0.42
CA ALA A 22 4.47 0.80 -0.86
C ALA A 22 5.75 0.68 -0.01
N VAL A 23 6.89 0.90 -0.66
CA VAL A 23 8.21 0.96 -0.01
C VAL A 23 8.49 2.39 0.46
N THR A 24 8.11 3.40 -0.33
CA THR A 24 8.39 4.81 -0.03
C THR A 24 7.15 5.57 0.41
N LEU A 25 7.35 6.65 1.18
CA LEU A 25 6.28 7.56 1.58
C LEU A 25 5.63 8.27 0.37
N ALA A 26 6.40 8.55 -0.68
CA ALA A 26 5.88 9.18 -1.90
C ALA A 26 4.90 8.26 -2.65
N ASP A 27 5.23 6.96 -2.73
CA ASP A 27 4.35 5.95 -3.33
C ASP A 27 3.10 5.73 -2.48
N HIS A 28 3.24 5.72 -1.16
CA HIS A 28 2.11 5.64 -0.24
C HIS A 28 1.12 6.79 -0.44
N ASN A 29 1.61 8.03 -0.52
CA ASN A 29 0.77 9.20 -0.76
C ASN A 29 0.10 9.15 -2.15
N SER A 30 0.81 8.61 -3.16
CA SER A 30 0.23 8.37 -4.48
C SER A 30 -0.89 7.33 -4.44
N ASN A 31 -0.73 6.26 -3.64
CA ASN A 31 -1.77 5.25 -3.43
C ASN A 31 -2.99 5.86 -2.74
N ILE A 32 -2.83 6.71 -1.72
CA ILE A 32 -3.94 7.42 -1.07
C ILE A 32 -4.74 8.24 -2.09
N ALA A 33 -4.04 9.05 -2.89
CA ALA A 33 -4.68 9.91 -3.87
C ALA A 33 -5.42 9.14 -4.99
N LYS A 34 -5.03 7.89 -5.24
CA LYS A 34 -5.63 7.01 -6.26
C LYS A 34 -6.79 6.17 -5.72
N TYR A 35 -6.64 5.60 -4.53
CA TYR A 35 -7.49 4.51 -4.07
C TYR A 35 -8.37 4.84 -2.85
N LEU A 36 -8.23 6.03 -2.26
CA LEU A 36 -9.04 6.49 -1.12
C LEU A 36 -9.91 7.71 -1.44
N LYS A 37 -10.22 7.91 -2.73
CA LYS A 37 -11.18 8.93 -3.19
C LYS A 37 -12.57 8.34 -3.37
#